data_AF-A0A287D402-F1
#
_entry.id   AF-A0A287D402-F1
#
_cell.length_a   1.000
_cell.length_b   1.000
_cell.length_c   1.000
_cell.angle_alpha   90.00
_cell.angle_beta   90.00
_cell.angle_gamma   90.00
#
_symmetry.space_group_name_H-M   'P 1'
#
loop_
_entity.id
_entity.type
_entity.pdbx_description
1 polymer ?
#
loop_
_entity_poly.entity_id
_entity_poly.type
_entity_poly.pdbx_seq_one_letter_code
_entity_poly.pdbx_strand_id
1 'polypeptide(L)'
;TAKGPVRGAGEAGANIIEVSKEARKRFLGPLHPSFNLVKTIRGCLLKTLPADSHERASGRLGISLTRVSDGENVIITHFDSKEELIQANVCSTFIPVYCGLIPPSLQGVRYVDGGISDNLPLYELKNTITVSPFSGESDICPQDSSTNIHELRVTNTS
;
A
#
# COMPACT_ATOMS: atom_id res chain seq x y z
N THR A 1 23.00 16.38 -24.73
CA THR A 1 22.11 16.44 -23.54
C THR A 1 21.16 15.26 -23.58
N ALA A 2 21.58 14.10 -23.06
CA ALA A 2 20.80 12.86 -23.11
C ALA A 2 20.15 12.57 -21.75
N LYS A 3 18.81 12.47 -21.75
CA LYS A 3 18.01 11.98 -20.62
C LYS A 3 18.46 10.55 -20.28
N GLY A 4 18.92 10.34 -19.04
CA GLY A 4 19.23 9.01 -18.52
C GLY A 4 17.95 8.15 -18.40
N PRO A 5 18.05 6.82 -18.53
CA PRO A 5 16.90 5.94 -18.45
C PRO A 5 16.34 5.89 -17.03
N VAL A 6 15.02 5.82 -16.91
CA VAL A 6 14.26 5.66 -15.67
C VAL A 6 14.54 4.28 -15.07
N ARG A 7 15.68 4.11 -14.40
CA ARG A 7 16.09 2.84 -13.77
C ARG A 7 15.32 2.51 -12.48
N GLY A 8 14.82 3.52 -11.76
CA GLY A 8 14.23 3.32 -10.42
C GLY A 8 12.87 2.60 -10.38
N ALA A 9 12.02 2.76 -11.41
CA ALA A 9 10.68 2.14 -11.41
C ALA A 9 10.74 0.62 -11.66
N GLY A 10 11.65 0.17 -12.53
CA GLY A 10 11.83 -1.26 -12.83
C GLY A 10 12.36 -2.06 -11.64
N GLU A 11 13.30 -1.49 -10.89
CA GLU A 11 13.83 -2.09 -9.66
C GLU A 11 12.78 -2.16 -8.55
N ALA A 12 11.99 -1.09 -8.36
CA ALA A 12 10.89 -1.08 -7.40
C ALA A 12 9.84 -2.17 -7.71
N GLY A 13 9.45 -2.31 -8.98
CA GLY A 13 8.50 -3.35 -9.42
C GLY A 13 9.05 -4.77 -9.24
N ALA A 14 10.34 -4.99 -9.52
CA ALA A 14 10.99 -6.29 -9.30
C ALA A 14 11.00 -6.69 -7.82
N ASN A 15 11.25 -5.74 -6.92
CA ASN A 15 11.23 -5.97 -5.48
C ASN A 15 9.82 -6.39 -4.98
N ILE A 16 8.75 -5.77 -5.49
CA ILE A 16 7.36 -6.15 -5.14
C ILE A 16 7.04 -7.58 -5.61
N ILE A 17 7.50 -7.96 -6.81
CA ILE A 17 7.35 -9.33 -7.33
C ILE A 17 8.12 -10.33 -6.46
N GLU A 18 9.31 -9.97 -6.00
CA GLU A 18 10.10 -10.80 -5.10
C GLU A 18 9.40 -11.00 -3.75
N VAL A 19 8.90 -9.92 -3.12
CA VAL A 19 8.07 -10.00 -1.90
C VAL A 19 6.87 -10.93 -2.11
N SER A 20 6.19 -10.81 -3.26
CA SER A 20 5.04 -11.64 -3.62
C SER A 20 5.40 -13.11 -3.88
N LYS A 21 6.58 -13.39 -4.43
CA LYS A 21 7.09 -14.77 -4.60
C LYS A 21 7.50 -15.37 -3.26
N GLU A 22 8.07 -14.57 -2.38
CA GLU A 22 8.59 -14.99 -1.08
C GLU A 22 7.46 -15.25 -0.06
N ALA A 23 6.35 -14.52 -0.18
CA ALA A 23 5.10 -14.79 0.55
C ALA A 23 4.41 -16.10 0.08
N ARG A 24 4.55 -16.47 -1.19
CA ARG A 24 3.92 -17.68 -1.79
C ARG A 24 4.69 -18.99 -1.58
N LYS A 25 5.97 -18.94 -1.17
CA LYS A 25 6.83 -20.14 -1.01
C LYS A 25 6.68 -20.89 0.31
N ARG A 26 5.96 -20.36 1.30
CA ARG A 26 5.93 -20.92 2.67
C ARG A 26 4.63 -21.65 2.96
N PHE A 27 4.68 -22.70 3.76
CA PHE A 27 3.60 -23.67 4.03
C PHE A 27 2.34 -23.09 4.73
N LEU A 28 2.41 -21.85 5.23
CA LEU A 28 1.27 -21.05 5.73
C LEU A 28 1.00 -19.80 4.88
N GLY A 29 1.63 -19.71 3.71
CA GLY A 29 1.64 -18.55 2.86
C GLY A 29 2.09 -17.31 3.65
N PRO A 30 1.35 -16.20 3.58
CA PRO A 30 1.71 -14.98 4.28
C PRO A 30 1.48 -14.99 5.80
N LEU A 31 0.81 -16.01 6.34
CA LEU A 31 0.56 -16.16 7.78
C LEU A 31 1.78 -16.74 8.52
N HIS A 32 2.93 -16.82 7.85
CA HIS A 32 4.15 -17.32 8.44
C HIS A 32 4.76 -16.31 9.43
N PRO A 33 4.94 -16.65 10.73
CA PRO A 33 5.37 -15.71 11.78
C PRO A 33 6.73 -15.03 11.56
N SER A 34 7.57 -15.57 10.67
CA SER A 34 8.87 -14.97 10.34
C SER A 34 8.85 -14.04 9.11
N PHE A 35 7.74 -13.95 8.39
CA PHE A 35 7.58 -13.01 7.27
C PHE A 35 7.11 -11.66 7.82
N ASN A 36 8.05 -10.88 8.33
CA ASN A 36 7.77 -9.52 8.76
C ASN A 36 7.65 -8.61 7.52
N LEU A 37 6.47 -8.66 6.86
CA LEU A 37 6.16 -7.88 5.66
C LEU A 37 6.48 -6.39 5.87
N VAL A 38 6.18 -5.87 7.06
CA VAL A 38 6.49 -4.51 7.50
C VAL A 38 8.00 -4.21 7.40
N LYS A 39 8.86 -5.11 7.90
CA LYS A 39 10.32 -4.97 7.85
C LYS A 39 10.83 -5.04 6.41
N THR A 40 10.27 -5.94 5.60
CA THR A 40 10.66 -6.10 4.20
C THR A 40 10.29 -4.87 3.38
N ILE A 41 9.05 -4.38 3.48
CA ILE A 41 8.58 -3.16 2.81
C ILE A 41 9.42 -1.96 3.23
N ARG A 42 9.60 -1.75 4.53
CA ARG A 42 10.44 -0.65 5.04
C ARG A 42 11.86 -0.73 4.48
N GLY A 43 12.48 -1.90 4.52
CA GLY A 43 13.83 -2.10 4.01
C GLY A 43 13.95 -1.83 2.51
N CYS A 44 12.94 -2.22 1.73
CA CYS A 44 12.87 -1.92 0.31
C CYS A 44 12.74 -0.41 0.07
N LEU A 45 11.76 0.24 0.69
CA LEU A 45 11.50 1.67 0.50
C LEU A 45 12.70 2.53 0.94
N LEU A 46 13.36 2.18 2.05
CA LEU A 46 14.57 2.88 2.50
C LEU A 46 15.69 2.84 1.46
N LYS A 47 15.88 1.69 0.79
CA LYS A 47 16.93 1.51 -0.22
C LYS A 47 16.58 2.16 -1.56
N THR A 48 15.33 2.09 -1.97
CA THR A 48 14.90 2.50 -3.32
C THR A 48 14.52 3.98 -3.41
N LEU A 49 13.92 4.55 -2.35
CA LEU A 49 13.48 5.93 -2.39
C LEU A 49 14.68 6.89 -2.27
N PRO A 50 14.72 7.97 -3.08
CA PRO A 50 15.73 9.02 -2.92
C PRO A 50 15.49 9.82 -1.63
N ALA A 51 16.51 10.57 -1.18
CA ALA A 51 16.46 11.34 0.06
C ALA A 51 15.33 12.40 0.07
N ASP A 52 15.10 13.04 -1.07
CA ASP A 52 14.07 14.08 -1.31
C ASP A 52 12.67 13.52 -1.62
N SER A 53 12.45 12.22 -1.43
CA SER A 53 11.19 11.56 -1.82
C SER A 53 9.95 12.15 -1.14
N HIS A 54 10.08 12.60 0.12
CA HIS A 54 9.01 13.22 0.89
C HIS A 54 8.60 14.60 0.34
N GLU A 55 9.56 15.43 -0.09
CA GLU A 55 9.30 16.71 -0.77
C GLU A 55 8.59 16.48 -2.10
N ARG A 56 9.03 15.48 -2.86
CA ARG A 56 8.47 15.16 -4.18
C ARG A 56 7.05 14.58 -4.12
N ALA A 57 6.73 13.88 -3.03
CA ALA A 57 5.45 13.22 -2.81
C ALA A 57 4.42 14.15 -2.14
N SER A 58 4.86 15.08 -1.29
CA SER A 58 3.96 16.00 -0.59
C SER A 58 3.09 16.82 -1.55
N GLY A 59 1.80 16.90 -1.26
CA GLY A 59 0.78 17.54 -2.09
C GLY A 59 0.42 16.78 -3.39
N ARG A 60 1.08 15.65 -3.68
CA ARG A 60 0.90 14.86 -4.91
C ARG A 60 0.53 13.41 -4.67
N LEU A 61 0.85 12.88 -3.49
CA LEU A 61 0.53 11.54 -3.04
C LEU A 61 -0.36 11.64 -1.81
N GLY A 62 -1.53 10.99 -1.85
CA GLY A 62 -2.34 10.71 -0.67
C GLY A 62 -2.18 9.26 -0.24
N ILE A 63 -1.93 9.02 1.04
CA ILE A 63 -1.87 7.68 1.63
C ILE A 63 -3.05 7.52 2.58
N SER A 64 -3.96 6.60 2.25
CA SER A 64 -5.13 6.24 3.07
C SER A 64 -4.71 5.36 4.24
N LEU A 65 -5.14 5.74 5.45
CA LEU A 65 -4.87 5.04 6.71
C LEU A 65 -6.16 4.91 7.51
N THR A 66 -6.31 3.80 8.24
CA THR A 66 -7.39 3.67 9.24
C THR A 66 -6.82 3.95 10.62
N ARG A 67 -7.35 4.97 11.32
CA ARG A 67 -6.91 5.31 12.68
C ARG A 67 -7.49 4.33 13.69
N VAL A 68 -6.63 3.75 14.53
CA VAL A 68 -7.04 2.65 15.42
C VAL A 68 -7.97 3.09 16.55
N SER A 69 -7.85 4.34 17.02
CA SER A 69 -8.60 4.81 18.19
C SER A 69 -10.11 4.91 17.96
N ASP A 70 -10.52 5.20 16.73
CA ASP A 70 -11.90 5.50 16.35
C ASP A 70 -12.36 4.83 15.05
N GLY A 71 -11.45 4.19 14.30
CA GLY A 71 -11.76 3.51 13.04
C GLY A 71 -11.89 4.45 11.84
N GLU A 72 -11.65 5.74 12.03
CA GLU A 72 -11.82 6.76 10.99
C GLU A 72 -10.73 6.67 9.91
N ASN A 73 -11.11 6.96 8.67
CA ASN A 73 -10.16 7.09 7.56
C ASN A 73 -9.41 8.42 7.65
N VAL A 74 -8.11 8.39 7.37
CA VAL A 74 -7.24 9.56 7.32
C VAL A 74 -6.38 9.47 6.08
N ILE A 75 -6.40 10.51 5.25
CA ILE A 75 -5.51 10.64 4.09
C ILE A 75 -4.34 11.56 4.47
N ILE A 76 -3.13 11.00 4.49
CA ILE A 76 -1.90 11.77 4.69
C ILE A 76 -1.39 12.24 3.33
N THR A 77 -1.25 13.55 3.15
CA THR A 77 -0.79 14.16 1.88
C THR A 77 0.50 14.97 2.02
N HIS A 78 0.99 15.18 3.23
CA HIS A 78 2.21 15.94 3.52
C HIS A 78 3.15 15.11 4.39
N PHE A 79 4.44 15.19 4.08
CA PHE A 79 5.50 14.41 4.71
C PHE A 79 6.70 15.32 4.97
N ASP A 80 7.12 15.44 6.23
CA ASP A 80 8.23 16.27 6.67
C ASP A 80 9.60 15.59 6.50
N SER A 81 9.61 14.26 6.29
CA SER A 81 10.85 13.49 6.07
C SER A 81 10.61 12.23 5.24
N LYS A 82 11.70 11.69 4.67
CA LYS A 82 11.68 10.39 3.97
C LYS A 82 11.19 9.28 4.91
N GLU A 83 11.63 9.31 6.15
CA GLU A 83 11.26 8.35 7.20
C GLU A 83 9.76 8.40 7.48
N GLU A 84 9.18 9.59 7.50
CA GLU A 84 7.75 9.77 7.69
C GLU A 84 6.92 9.25 6.50
N LEU A 85 7.34 9.55 5.27
CA LEU A 85 6.73 8.99 4.05
C LEU A 85 6.75 7.45 4.09
N ILE A 86 7.89 6.86 4.48
CA ILE A 86 8.02 5.41 4.60
C ILE A 86 7.15 4.87 5.73
N GLN A 87 7.08 5.59 6.86
CA GLN A 87 6.24 5.21 8.00
C GLN A 87 4.75 5.19 7.61
N ALA A 88 4.28 6.19 6.86
CA ALA A 88 2.92 6.23 6.36
C ALA A 88 2.61 5.04 5.43
N ASN A 89 3.53 4.70 4.51
CA ASN A 89 3.39 3.50 3.66
C ASN A 89 3.34 2.20 4.48
N VAL A 90 4.15 2.10 5.54
CA VAL A 90 4.14 0.96 6.45
C VAL A 90 2.80 0.85 7.20
N CYS A 91 2.26 1.96 7.68
CA CYS A 91 0.93 1.99 8.29
C CYS A 91 -0.16 1.54 7.31
N SER A 92 -0.13 2.06 6.08
CA SER A 92 -1.11 1.77 5.02
C SER A 92 -1.10 0.33 4.54
N THR A 93 -0.02 -0.41 4.77
CA THR A 93 0.12 -1.83 4.37
C THR A 93 0.05 -2.77 5.56
N PHE A 94 -0.25 -2.26 6.75
CA PHE A 94 -0.37 -3.07 7.95
C PHE A 94 -1.79 -3.63 8.07
N ILE A 95 -1.98 -4.86 7.57
CA ILE A 95 -3.22 -5.62 7.76
C ILE A 95 -3.16 -6.29 9.16
N PRO A 96 -4.06 -5.97 10.10
CA PRO A 96 -4.08 -6.57 11.43
C PRO A 96 -4.13 -8.10 11.37
N VAL A 97 -3.54 -8.77 12.37
CA VAL A 97 -3.41 -10.24 12.47
C VAL A 97 -2.43 -10.83 11.45
N TYR A 98 -2.44 -10.35 10.21
CA TYR A 98 -1.56 -10.79 9.14
C TYR A 98 -0.13 -10.24 9.28
N CYS A 99 -0.01 -8.92 9.47
CA CYS A 99 1.28 -8.24 9.63
C CYS A 99 1.81 -8.26 11.08
N GLY A 100 0.97 -8.63 12.04
CA GLY A 100 1.28 -8.66 13.47
C GLY A 100 0.12 -8.16 14.35
N LEU A 101 0.35 -8.12 15.66
CA LEU A 101 -0.65 -7.70 16.65
C LEU A 101 -0.56 -6.24 17.06
N ILE A 102 0.63 -5.63 16.95
CA ILE A 102 0.86 -4.25 17.38
C ILE A 102 0.97 -3.36 16.13
N PRO A 103 -0.03 -2.49 15.86
CA PRO A 103 0.03 -1.58 14.74
C PRO A 103 1.18 -0.57 14.86
N PRO A 104 1.81 -0.18 13.75
CA PRO A 104 2.79 0.89 13.72
C PRO A 104 2.16 2.24 14.11
N SER A 105 2.99 3.14 14.62
CA SER A 105 2.60 4.51 14.94
C SER A 105 3.19 5.52 13.96
N LEU A 106 2.41 6.52 13.57
CA LEU A 106 2.84 7.70 12.84
C LEU A 106 2.50 8.92 13.71
N GLN A 107 3.49 9.75 14.03
CA GLN A 107 3.33 10.90 14.93
C GLN A 107 2.63 10.56 16.28
N GLY A 108 2.94 9.38 16.84
CA GLY A 108 2.36 8.92 18.10
C GLY A 108 0.95 8.30 18.01
N VAL A 109 0.29 8.36 16.85
CA VAL A 109 -1.02 7.76 16.62
C VAL A 109 -0.87 6.41 15.91
N ARG A 110 -1.66 5.41 16.29
CA ARG A 110 -1.63 4.07 15.67
C ARG A 110 -2.56 3.99 14.48
N TYR A 111 -2.05 3.41 13.40
CA TYR A 111 -2.75 3.26 12.13
C TYR A 111 -2.60 1.84 11.58
N VAL A 112 -3.59 1.42 10.81
CA VAL A 112 -3.62 0.17 10.04
C VAL A 112 -4.02 0.47 8.60
N ASP A 113 -4.06 -0.58 7.78
CA ASP A 113 -4.40 -0.52 6.36
C ASP A 113 -5.63 0.36 6.08
N GLY A 114 -5.49 1.28 5.11
CA GLY A 114 -6.54 2.23 4.75
C GLY A 114 -7.77 1.57 4.14
N GLY A 115 -7.60 0.44 3.45
CA GLY A 115 -8.69 -0.31 2.83
C GLY A 115 -9.68 -0.92 3.82
N ILE A 116 -9.36 -0.93 5.11
CA ILE A 116 -10.28 -1.35 6.18
C ILE A 116 -11.40 -0.32 6.39
N SER A 117 -11.12 0.97 6.23
CA SER A 117 -12.11 2.05 6.38
C SER A 117 -12.56 2.59 5.04
N ASP A 118 -11.62 2.86 4.12
CA ASP A 118 -11.90 3.34 2.77
C ASP A 118 -10.85 2.82 1.78
N ASN A 119 -11.29 1.87 0.96
CA ASN A 119 -10.46 1.24 -0.07
C ASN A 119 -10.39 2.04 -1.38
N LEU A 120 -11.24 3.07 -1.56
CA LEU A 120 -11.31 3.90 -2.77
C LEU A 120 -11.46 5.38 -2.41
N PRO A 121 -10.46 5.99 -1.76
CA PRO A 121 -10.48 7.42 -1.50
C PRO A 121 -10.58 8.19 -2.82
N LEU A 122 -11.52 9.14 -2.89
CA LEU A 122 -11.75 10.04 -4.02
C LEU A 122 -12.37 9.40 -5.29
N TYR A 123 -13.08 8.28 -5.17
CA TYR A 123 -13.81 7.64 -6.28
C TYR A 123 -14.74 8.61 -7.05
N GLU A 124 -15.33 9.59 -6.36
CA GLU A 124 -16.31 10.52 -6.96
C GLU A 124 -15.71 11.59 -7.88
N LEU A 125 -14.38 11.70 -7.98
CA LEU A 125 -13.75 12.69 -8.86
C LEU A 125 -13.78 12.20 -10.32
N LYS A 126 -14.57 12.87 -11.17
CA LYS A 126 -14.78 12.54 -12.60
C LYS A 126 -13.52 12.40 -13.47
N ASN A 127 -12.34 12.78 -12.97
CA ASN A 127 -11.07 12.75 -13.70
C ASN A 127 -10.04 11.81 -13.04
N THR A 128 -10.48 10.86 -12.23
CA THR A 128 -9.61 9.87 -11.58
C THR A 128 -9.55 8.58 -12.40
N ILE A 129 -8.35 8.05 -12.60
CA ILE A 129 -8.15 6.69 -13.13
C ILE A 129 -7.88 5.77 -11.95
N THR A 130 -8.70 4.74 -11.81
CA THR A 130 -8.63 3.72 -10.75
C THR A 130 -7.90 2.47 -11.25
N VAL A 131 -7.04 1.92 -10.39
CA VAL A 131 -6.25 0.72 -10.72
C VAL A 131 -6.45 -0.31 -9.61
N SER A 132 -6.89 -1.52 -9.97
CA SER A 132 -7.14 -2.61 -9.03
C SER A 132 -6.40 -3.88 -9.45
N PRO A 133 -5.79 -4.62 -8.51
CA PRO A 133 -5.25 -5.95 -8.77
C PRO A 133 -6.35 -7.04 -8.82
N PHE A 134 -7.61 -6.70 -8.54
CA PHE A 134 -8.77 -7.59 -8.59
C PHE A 134 -9.68 -7.20 -9.75
N SER A 135 -10.33 -8.19 -10.38
CA SER A 135 -11.39 -7.95 -11.36
C SER A 135 -12.51 -7.11 -10.76
N GLY A 136 -13.14 -6.25 -11.57
CA GLY A 136 -14.25 -5.41 -11.13
C GLY A 136 -14.41 -4.13 -11.96
N GLU A 137 -14.90 -3.08 -11.31
CA GLU A 137 -15.31 -1.82 -11.94
C GLU A 137 -14.20 -0.75 -12.00
N SER A 138 -12.94 -1.10 -11.72
CA SER A 138 -11.83 -0.15 -11.85
C SER A 138 -11.41 0.05 -13.30
N ASP A 139 -10.98 1.26 -13.66
CA ASP A 139 -10.57 1.63 -15.04
C ASP A 139 -9.47 0.71 -15.59
N ILE A 140 -8.56 0.26 -14.72
CA ILE A 140 -7.52 -0.72 -15.03
C ILE A 140 -7.59 -1.87 -14.01
N CYS A 141 -8.05 -3.04 -14.45
CA CYS A 141 -8.06 -4.26 -13.63
C CYS A 141 -7.95 -5.55 -14.47
N PRO A 142 -7.61 -6.71 -13.88
CA PRO A 142 -7.69 -7.99 -14.56
C PRO A 142 -9.12 -8.29 -15.06
N GLN A 143 -9.25 -8.83 -16.27
CA GLN A 143 -10.53 -9.30 -16.78
C GLN A 143 -10.86 -10.67 -16.20
N ASP A 144 -12.05 -10.82 -15.62
CA ASP A 144 -12.53 -12.13 -15.18
C ASP A 144 -13.08 -12.92 -16.37
N SER A 145 -12.67 -14.18 -16.50
CA SER A 145 -13.29 -15.13 -17.44
C SER A 145 -14.07 -16.24 -16.71
N SER A 146 -14.23 -16.13 -15.38
CA SER A 146 -14.85 -17.16 -14.56
C SER A 146 -15.90 -16.62 -13.58
N THR A 147 -17.11 -17.17 -13.61
CA THR A 147 -18.14 -16.95 -12.58
C THR A 147 -17.79 -17.75 -11.34
N ASN A 148 -17.07 -17.18 -10.36
CA ASN A 148 -16.82 -17.85 -9.08
C ASN A 148 -17.45 -17.09 -7.91
N ILE A 149 -18.42 -17.74 -7.27
CA ILE A 149 -19.41 -17.21 -6.31
C ILE A 149 -18.88 -17.00 -4.89
N HIS A 150 -17.56 -16.86 -4.67
CA HIS A 150 -16.97 -16.47 -3.39
C HIS A 150 -16.10 -15.23 -3.56
N GLU A 151 -16.73 -14.18 -4.07
CA GLU A 151 -16.15 -12.84 -4.11
C GLU A 151 -16.21 -12.26 -2.69
N LEU A 152 -15.10 -12.34 -1.96
CA LEU A 152 -14.92 -11.55 -0.75
C LEU A 152 -14.79 -10.09 -1.20
N ARG A 153 -15.92 -9.38 -1.27
CA ARG A 153 -16.00 -7.98 -1.70
C ARG A 153 -15.35 -7.09 -0.64
N VAL A 154 -14.05 -6.83 -0.80
CA VAL A 154 -13.29 -5.82 -0.03
C VAL A 154 -13.27 -4.51 -0.82
N THR A 155 -14.35 -4.17 -1.50
CA THR A 155 -14.48 -2.92 -2.26
C THR A 155 -15.76 -2.23 -1.81
N ASN A 156 -15.59 -1.09 -1.16
CA ASN A 156 -16.71 -0.18 -0.92
C ASN A 156 -17.12 0.37 -2.29
N THR A 157 -18.05 -0.33 -2.94
CA THR A 157 -18.77 0.13 -4.13
C THR A 157 -20.20 0.37 -3.67
N SER A 158 -20.44 1.57 -3.15
CA SER A 158 -21.77 2.13 -2.94
C SER A 158 -21.91 3.37 -3.79
#